data_AF-A0A0D8XRD8-F1
#
_entry.id   AF-A0A0D8XRD8-F1
#
_cell.length_a   1.000
_cell.length_b   1.000
_cell.length_c   1.000
_cell.angle_alpha   90.00
_cell.angle_beta   90.00
_cell.angle_gamma   90.00
#
_symmetry.space_group_name_H-M   'P 1'
#
loop_
_entity.id
_entity.type
_entity.pdbx_description
1 polymer ?
#
loop_
_entity_poly.entity_id
_entity_poly.type
_entity_poly.pdbx_seq_one_letter_code
_entity_poly.pdbx_strand_id
1 'polypeptide(L)'
;MQINACAETDFGSSYAGPRLEMSDLEPFIKFDDDTVRIARLIKYGKKELDLCNNFLSEVVFKMGSPSTHISPSCIDKDGVLVDAHILCEEGSTRLIPIKKWGQSIPRPIIFYGWGQTRQVSNDIVRTEENVLLGWDQLSLRLLRARGIKPIVVLHSELGAMSSTADKLQFLRRRILDSA
;
A
#
# COMPACT_ATOMS: atom_id res chain seq x y z
N MET A 1 -8.95 -7.88 -12.02
CA MET A 1 -7.56 -8.00 -11.53
C MET A 1 -7.50 -8.69 -10.16
N GLN A 2 -8.04 -8.12 -9.07
CA GLN A 2 -7.93 -8.75 -7.74
C GLN A 2 -8.58 -10.14 -7.63
N ILE A 3 -9.65 -10.40 -8.38
CA ILE A 3 -10.28 -11.74 -8.47
C ILE A 3 -9.29 -12.76 -9.05
N ASN A 4 -8.58 -12.42 -10.12
CA ASN A 4 -7.55 -13.30 -10.68
C ASN A 4 -6.42 -13.51 -9.68
N ALA A 5 -5.95 -12.44 -9.04
CA ALA A 5 -4.86 -12.54 -8.07
C ALA A 5 -5.23 -13.46 -6.91
N CYS A 6 -6.50 -13.48 -6.47
CA CYS A 6 -7.00 -14.47 -5.52
C CYS A 6 -6.95 -15.87 -6.09
N ALA A 7 -7.46 -16.09 -7.30
CA ALA A 7 -7.45 -17.40 -7.93
C ALA A 7 -6.02 -17.95 -8.11
N GLU A 8 -5.06 -17.10 -8.51
CA GLU A 8 -3.66 -17.47 -8.63
C GLU A 8 -3.02 -17.74 -7.27
N THR A 9 -3.35 -16.96 -6.25
CA THR A 9 -2.87 -17.18 -4.88
C THR A 9 -3.38 -18.49 -4.30
N ASP A 10 -4.67 -18.78 -4.47
CA ASP A 10 -5.34 -19.88 -3.78
C ASP A 10 -5.23 -21.21 -4.55
N PHE A 11 -5.13 -21.17 -5.88
CA PHE A 11 -5.09 -22.36 -6.74
C PHE A 11 -3.80 -22.50 -7.57
N GLY A 12 -2.97 -21.46 -7.68
CA GLY A 12 -1.71 -21.49 -8.44
C GLY A 12 -1.89 -22.00 -9.87
N SER A 13 -1.07 -22.99 -10.25
CA SER A 13 -1.12 -23.63 -11.58
C SER A 13 -2.37 -24.48 -11.81
N SER A 14 -3.15 -24.77 -10.77
CA SER A 14 -4.37 -25.58 -10.87
C SER A 14 -5.58 -24.76 -11.35
N TYR A 15 -5.47 -23.44 -11.43
CA TYR A 15 -6.54 -22.59 -11.95
C TYR A 15 -6.60 -22.60 -13.48
N ALA A 16 -7.66 -23.20 -14.02
CA ALA A 16 -7.97 -23.28 -15.46
C ALA A 16 -9.13 -22.36 -15.90
N GLY A 17 -9.61 -21.48 -15.01
CA GLY A 17 -10.67 -20.53 -15.33
C GLY A 17 -10.17 -19.32 -16.14
N PRO A 18 -11.09 -18.43 -16.56
CA PRO A 18 -10.73 -17.22 -17.28
C PRO A 18 -9.83 -16.31 -16.43
N ARG A 19 -8.88 -15.64 -17.08
CA ARG A 19 -8.02 -14.62 -16.49
C ARG A 19 -8.22 -13.31 -17.26
N LEU A 20 -8.40 -12.24 -16.50
CA LEU A 20 -8.40 -10.85 -16.94
C LEU A 20 -7.08 -10.16 -16.57
N GLU A 21 -6.16 -10.02 -17.53
CA GLU A 21 -4.89 -9.33 -17.36
C GLU A 21 -5.04 -7.82 -17.54
N MET A 22 -4.01 -7.06 -17.17
CA MET A 22 -4.03 -5.60 -17.28
C MET A 22 -4.08 -5.16 -18.74
N SER A 23 -3.39 -5.88 -19.63
CA SER A 23 -3.42 -5.68 -21.09
C SER A 23 -4.82 -5.85 -21.68
N ASP A 24 -5.67 -6.70 -21.10
CA ASP A 24 -7.06 -6.87 -21.54
C ASP A 24 -7.93 -5.64 -21.21
N LEU A 25 -7.51 -4.85 -20.21
CA LEU A 25 -8.21 -3.65 -19.75
C LEU A 25 -7.68 -2.37 -20.38
N GLU A 26 -6.44 -2.34 -20.87
CA GLU A 26 -5.82 -1.17 -21.52
C GLU A 26 -6.68 -0.50 -22.61
N PRO A 27 -7.43 -1.23 -23.46
CA PRO A 27 -8.31 -0.60 -24.45
C PRO A 27 -9.50 0.16 -23.85
N PHE A 28 -9.90 -0.16 -22.62
CA PHE A 28 -11.12 0.35 -21.97
C PHE A 28 -10.83 1.31 -20.82
N ILE A 29 -9.69 1.14 -20.15
CA ILE A 29 -9.32 1.87 -18.94
C ILE A 29 -7.88 2.33 -19.07
N LYS A 30 -7.65 3.62 -18.87
CA LYS A 30 -6.30 4.17 -18.69
C LYS A 30 -5.94 4.14 -17.22
N PHE A 31 -4.86 3.44 -16.87
CA PHE A 31 -4.31 3.45 -15.51
C PHE A 31 -3.35 4.62 -15.34
N ASP A 32 -3.86 5.84 -15.53
CA ASP A 32 -3.14 7.09 -15.38
C ASP A 32 -3.39 7.74 -14.01
N ASP A 33 -2.81 8.92 -13.79
CA ASP A 33 -2.91 9.67 -12.54
C ASP A 33 -4.37 10.02 -12.18
N ASP A 34 -5.24 10.20 -13.18
CA ASP A 34 -6.66 10.48 -12.93
C ASP A 34 -7.40 9.27 -12.40
N THR A 35 -7.14 8.09 -12.96
CA THR A 35 -7.68 6.82 -12.44
C THR A 35 -7.19 6.56 -11.01
N VAL A 36 -5.90 6.81 -10.73
CA VAL A 36 -5.35 6.69 -9.36
C VAL A 36 -6.03 7.69 -8.42
N ARG A 37 -6.20 8.94 -8.84
CA ARG A 37 -6.89 9.98 -8.04
C ARG A 37 -8.32 9.58 -7.70
N ILE A 38 -9.07 9.04 -8.67
CA ILE A 38 -10.44 8.55 -8.46
C ILE A 38 -10.44 7.35 -7.51
N ALA A 39 -9.52 6.39 -7.66
CA ALA A 39 -9.41 5.26 -6.76
C ALA A 39 -9.11 5.68 -5.31
N ARG A 40 -8.25 6.69 -5.11
CA ARG A 40 -7.99 7.29 -3.79
C ARG A 40 -9.23 7.99 -3.23
N LEU A 41 -10.00 8.70 -4.05
CA LEU A 41 -11.27 9.30 -3.64
C LEU A 41 -12.31 8.25 -3.23
N ILE A 42 -12.38 7.11 -3.94
CA ILE A 42 -13.24 5.98 -3.57
C ILE A 42 -12.78 5.36 -2.25
N LYS A 43 -11.46 5.19 -2.06
CA LYS A 43 -10.88 4.60 -0.86
C LYS A 43 -11.16 5.42 0.39
N TYR A 44 -10.77 6.69 0.34
CA TYR A 44 -10.75 7.54 1.52
C TYR A 44 -12.03 8.35 1.67
N GLY A 45 -12.68 8.72 0.57
CA GLY A 45 -13.59 9.85 0.57
C GLY A 45 -12.84 11.18 0.58
N LYS A 46 -13.57 12.28 0.41
CA LYS A 46 -12.96 13.61 0.22
C LYS A 46 -12.19 14.11 1.45
N LYS A 47 -12.74 13.92 2.66
CA LYS A 47 -12.17 14.49 3.89
C LYS A 47 -10.90 13.75 4.32
N GLU A 48 -10.94 12.43 4.25
CA GLU A 48 -9.87 11.55 4.69
C GLU A 48 -8.72 11.51 3.67
N LEU A 49 -9.00 11.81 2.40
CA LEU A 49 -7.96 11.96 1.37
C LEU A 49 -6.99 13.11 1.70
N ASP A 50 -7.49 14.24 2.21
CA ASP A 50 -6.64 15.37 2.59
C ASP A 50 -5.71 14.99 3.75
N LEU A 51 -6.21 14.20 4.71
CA LEU A 51 -5.39 13.68 5.81
C LEU A 51 -4.32 12.68 5.32
N CYS A 52 -4.66 11.82 4.35
CA CYS A 52 -3.68 10.96 3.67
C CYS A 52 -2.60 11.79 2.95
N ASN A 53 -3.00 12.83 2.20
CA ASN A 53 -2.06 13.72 1.54
C ASN A 53 -1.14 14.44 2.53
N ASN A 54 -1.66 14.87 3.67
CA ASN A 54 -0.86 15.48 4.74
C ASN A 54 0.13 14.49 5.35
N PHE A 55 -0.28 13.24 5.58
CA PHE A 55 0.67 12.19 6.02
C PHE A 55 1.78 11.98 4.99
N LEU A 56 1.43 11.86 3.71
CA LEU A 56 2.41 11.68 2.64
C LEU A 56 3.38 12.85 2.57
N SER A 57 2.89 14.10 2.62
CA SER A 57 3.73 15.30 2.50
C SER A 57 4.57 15.57 3.75
N GLU A 58 4.00 15.43 4.94
CA GLU A 58 4.66 15.83 6.18
C GLU A 58 5.56 14.75 6.78
N VAL A 59 5.34 13.48 6.43
CA VAL A 59 6.07 12.34 7.00
C VAL A 59 6.81 11.61 5.88
N VAL A 60 6.09 11.06 4.92
CA VAL A 60 6.69 10.16 3.92
C VAL A 60 7.71 10.91 3.06
N PHE A 61 7.33 12.05 2.48
CA PHE A 61 8.19 12.85 1.59
C PHE A 61 9.32 13.59 2.32
N LYS A 62 9.32 13.62 3.66
CA LYS A 62 10.49 14.08 4.44
C LYS A 62 11.57 13.01 4.56
N MET A 63 11.26 11.73 4.33
CA MET A 63 12.27 10.66 4.29
C MET A 63 13.03 10.60 2.97
N GLY A 64 12.40 11.03 1.88
CA GLY A 64 12.99 11.05 0.55
C GLY A 64 12.11 11.78 -0.45
N SER A 65 12.71 12.27 -1.51
CA SER A 65 11.98 13.09 -2.48
C SER A 65 10.98 12.25 -3.30
N PRO A 66 9.75 12.75 -3.51
CA PRO A 66 8.75 12.14 -4.38
C PRO A 66 9.31 11.87 -5.78
N SER A 67 8.87 10.79 -6.41
CA SER A 67 9.25 10.40 -7.78
C SER A 67 10.74 10.16 -8.01
N THR A 68 11.56 10.18 -6.95
CA THR A 68 12.99 9.86 -7.02
C THR A 68 13.40 8.75 -6.06
N HIS A 69 12.86 8.76 -4.84
CA HIS A 69 13.11 7.74 -3.80
C HIS A 69 11.82 7.12 -3.25
N ILE A 70 10.69 7.79 -3.49
CA ILE A 70 9.37 7.38 -3.04
C ILE A 70 8.45 7.43 -4.24
N SER A 71 7.79 6.32 -4.54
CA SER A 71 6.81 6.29 -5.63
C SER A 71 5.57 7.10 -5.25
N PRO A 72 4.95 7.83 -6.19
CA PRO A 72 3.58 8.28 -5.99
C PRO A 72 2.66 7.07 -5.80
N SER A 73 1.45 7.35 -5.32
CA SER A 73 0.38 6.36 -5.26
C SER A 73 0.13 5.76 -6.64
N CYS A 74 -0.17 4.48 -6.72
CA CYS A 74 -0.45 3.81 -7.98
C CYS A 74 -1.34 2.58 -7.76
N ILE A 75 -1.91 2.07 -8.86
CA ILE A 75 -2.59 0.78 -8.88
C ILE A 75 -1.59 -0.24 -9.44
N ASP A 76 -1.32 -1.30 -8.70
CA ASP A 76 -0.42 -2.36 -9.16
C ASP A 76 -1.10 -3.30 -10.18
N LYS A 77 -0.34 -4.25 -10.72
CA LYS A 77 -0.82 -5.22 -11.70
C LYS A 77 -2.00 -6.09 -11.24
N ASP A 78 -2.18 -6.25 -9.93
CA ASP A 78 -3.27 -7.05 -9.35
C ASP A 78 -4.49 -6.17 -9.04
N GLY A 79 -4.42 -4.87 -9.33
CA GLY A 79 -5.46 -3.89 -9.03
C GLY A 79 -5.42 -3.39 -7.60
N VAL A 80 -4.30 -3.56 -6.90
CA VAL A 80 -4.13 -3.06 -5.53
C VAL A 80 -3.75 -1.58 -5.59
N LEU A 81 -4.56 -0.73 -4.95
CA LEU A 81 -4.21 0.68 -4.74
C LEU A 81 -3.17 0.79 -3.62
N VAL A 82 -2.00 1.28 -3.99
CA VAL A 82 -0.87 1.54 -3.09
C VAL A 82 -0.72 3.03 -2.86
N ASP A 83 -0.52 3.45 -1.61
CA ASP A 83 -0.34 4.86 -1.28
C ASP A 83 1.08 5.37 -1.57
N ALA A 84 2.09 4.56 -1.26
CA ALA A 84 3.47 4.82 -1.64
C ALA A 84 4.30 3.52 -1.67
N HIS A 85 5.30 3.49 -2.55
CA HIS A 85 6.36 2.49 -2.50
C HIS A 85 7.65 3.12 -2.00
N ILE A 86 8.38 2.38 -1.17
CA ILE A 86 9.71 2.75 -0.70
C ILE A 86 10.60 1.52 -0.81
N LEU A 87 11.86 1.71 -1.21
CA LEU A 87 12.86 0.66 -1.17
C LEU A 87 14.06 1.13 -0.37
N CYS A 88 14.55 0.30 0.55
CA CYS A 88 15.75 0.56 1.34
C CYS A 88 16.87 -0.41 0.97
N GLU A 89 18.11 0.01 1.24
CA GLU A 89 19.26 -0.89 1.27
C GLU A 89 19.08 -1.97 2.35
N GLU A 90 19.54 -3.18 2.08
CA GLU A 90 19.43 -4.31 3.00
C GLU A 90 20.10 -3.97 4.34
N GLY A 91 19.37 -4.20 5.45
CA GLY A 91 19.85 -3.88 6.80
C GLY A 91 19.98 -2.39 7.13
N SER A 92 19.43 -1.49 6.31
CA SER A 92 19.58 -0.04 6.45
C SER A 92 18.26 0.71 6.24
N THR A 93 18.14 1.92 6.78
CA THR A 93 17.03 2.86 6.47
C THR A 93 17.32 3.74 5.25
N ARG A 94 18.43 3.51 4.55
CA ARG A 94 18.83 4.34 3.41
C ARG A 94 17.99 4.00 2.20
N LEU A 95 17.28 5.01 1.68
CA LEU A 95 16.41 4.84 0.53
C LEU A 95 17.21 4.62 -0.76
N ILE A 96 16.77 3.65 -1.55
CA ILE A 96 17.27 3.40 -2.90
C ILE A 96 16.48 4.26 -3.89
N PRO A 97 17.13 4.96 -4.84
CA PRO A 97 16.43 5.69 -5.89
C PRO A 97 15.58 4.79 -6.79
N ILE A 98 14.41 5.26 -7.23
CA ILE A 98 13.44 4.54 -8.09
C ILE A 98 14.10 3.95 -9.33
N LYS A 99 15.01 4.69 -9.96
CA LYS A 99 15.76 4.25 -11.15
C LYS A 99 16.59 2.99 -10.94
N LYS A 100 16.86 2.62 -9.68
CA LYS A 100 17.66 1.45 -9.29
C LYS A 100 16.82 0.32 -8.70
N TRP A 101 15.49 0.42 -8.65
CA TRP A 101 14.64 -0.56 -7.98
C TRP A 101 14.60 -1.94 -8.65
N GLY A 102 15.08 -2.08 -9.89
CA GLY A 102 15.05 -3.35 -10.63
C GLY A 102 13.62 -3.93 -10.75
N GLN A 103 13.53 -5.19 -11.18
CA GLN A 103 12.25 -5.91 -11.32
C GLN A 103 12.00 -6.96 -10.23
N SER A 104 13.00 -7.29 -9.40
CA SER A 104 13.01 -8.51 -8.58
C SER A 104 12.85 -8.31 -7.07
N ILE A 105 12.79 -7.08 -6.56
CA ILE A 105 12.82 -6.84 -5.11
C ILE A 105 11.38 -6.70 -4.58
N PRO A 106 10.95 -7.50 -3.57
CA PRO A 106 9.67 -7.29 -2.90
C PRO A 106 9.69 -5.92 -2.23
N ARG A 107 8.83 -5.03 -2.70
CA ARG A 107 8.88 -3.60 -2.34
C ARG A 107 8.14 -3.42 -1.02
N PRO A 108 8.74 -2.82 0.02
CA PRO A 108 7.98 -2.29 1.14
C PRO A 108 6.91 -1.33 0.61
N ILE A 109 5.65 -1.71 0.82
CA ILE A 109 4.51 -0.92 0.39
C ILE A 109 3.90 -0.25 1.60
N ILE A 110 3.74 1.06 1.54
CA ILE A 110 3.00 1.79 2.56
C ILE A 110 1.52 1.77 2.19
N PHE A 111 0.71 1.25 3.11
CA PHE A 111 -0.73 1.39 3.14
C PHE A 111 -1.10 2.38 4.23
N TYR A 112 -1.75 3.48 3.85
CA TYR A 112 -2.41 4.33 4.79
C TYR A 112 -3.86 3.88 4.96
N GLY A 113 -4.36 3.90 6.20
CA GLY A 113 -5.70 3.43 6.47
C GLY A 113 -6.30 3.95 7.76
N TRP A 114 -7.63 3.84 7.84
CA TRP A 114 -8.35 3.99 9.10
C TRP A 114 -8.63 2.60 9.62
N GLY A 115 -8.13 2.28 10.81
CA GLY A 115 -8.58 1.08 11.55
C GLY A 115 -10.05 1.17 11.99
N GLN A 116 -10.80 2.18 11.54
CA GLN A 116 -12.21 2.39 11.77
C GLN A 116 -12.91 2.61 10.42
N THR A 117 -12.88 1.62 9.54
CA THR A 117 -14.03 1.48 8.64
C THR A 117 -15.26 1.19 9.51
N ARG A 118 -16.43 1.70 9.14
CA ARG A 118 -17.73 1.53 9.83
C ARG A 118 -18.22 0.06 9.91
N GLN A 119 -17.33 -0.91 9.72
CA GLN A 119 -17.52 -2.32 9.96
C GLN A 119 -16.77 -2.66 11.25
N VAL A 120 -17.39 -2.40 12.41
CA VAL A 120 -16.88 -2.88 13.68
C VAL A 120 -17.93 -3.80 14.29
N SER A 121 -17.66 -5.09 14.27
CA SER A 121 -18.04 -6.03 15.33
C SER A 121 -17.37 -7.36 15.03
N ASN A 122 -16.15 -7.51 15.53
CA ASN A 122 -15.68 -8.84 15.87
C ASN A 122 -14.84 -8.69 17.13
N ASP A 123 -15.10 -9.54 18.12
CA ASP A 123 -14.34 -9.67 19.37
C ASP A 123 -12.89 -10.18 19.14
N ILE A 124 -12.39 -10.06 17.91
CA ILE A 124 -11.08 -10.51 17.47
C ILE A 124 -10.11 -9.35 17.69
N VAL A 125 -9.03 -9.64 18.42
CA VAL A 125 -7.93 -8.69 18.63
C VAL A 125 -7.41 -8.20 17.29
N ARG A 126 -7.26 -6.88 17.16
CA ARG A 126 -6.72 -6.26 15.95
C ARG A 126 -5.24 -6.60 15.81
N THR A 127 -4.89 -7.26 14.73
CA THR A 127 -3.54 -7.56 14.26
C THR A 127 -3.31 -6.86 12.93
N GLU A 128 -2.06 -6.76 12.46
CA GLU A 128 -1.76 -6.19 11.13
C GLU A 128 -2.51 -6.90 9.98
N GLU A 129 -2.97 -8.13 10.20
CA GLU A 129 -3.67 -8.94 9.21
C GLU A 129 -5.15 -8.60 9.08
N ASN A 130 -5.76 -8.03 10.13
CA ASN A 130 -7.20 -7.74 10.19
C ASN A 130 -7.52 -6.28 10.56
N VAL A 131 -6.49 -5.42 10.63
CA VAL A 131 -6.63 -4.01 11.02
C VAL A 131 -7.36 -3.16 9.98
N LEU A 132 -7.25 -3.54 8.71
CA LEU A 132 -8.07 -3.02 7.61
C LEU A 132 -9.03 -4.12 7.15
N LEU A 133 -10.26 -3.74 6.81
CA LEU A 133 -11.32 -4.66 6.40
C LEU A 133 -11.71 -4.47 4.93
N GLY A 134 -12.40 -5.47 4.38
CA GLY A 134 -12.93 -5.43 3.01
C GLY A 134 -11.81 -5.52 1.97
N TRP A 135 -11.84 -4.61 0.99
CA TRP A 135 -10.94 -4.66 -0.16
C TRP A 135 -9.48 -4.32 0.19
N ASP A 136 -9.23 -3.51 1.23
CA ASP A 136 -7.87 -3.29 1.76
C ASP A 136 -7.33 -4.57 2.41
N GLN A 137 -8.16 -5.32 3.15
CA GLN A 137 -7.76 -6.62 3.72
C GLN A 137 -7.35 -7.61 2.63
N LEU A 138 -8.15 -7.68 1.56
CA LEU A 138 -7.86 -8.52 0.41
C LEU A 138 -6.54 -8.11 -0.25
N SER A 139 -6.33 -6.81 -0.44
CA SER A 139 -5.10 -6.26 -1.01
C SER A 139 -3.86 -6.66 -0.20
N LEU A 140 -3.92 -6.53 1.12
CA LEU A 140 -2.84 -6.94 2.01
C LEU A 140 -2.59 -8.45 1.97
N ARG A 141 -3.65 -9.27 1.92
CA ARG A 141 -3.55 -10.74 1.79
C ARG A 141 -2.81 -11.13 0.50
N LEU A 142 -3.22 -10.56 -0.63
CA LEU A 142 -2.61 -10.81 -1.94
C LEU A 142 -1.14 -10.38 -2.00
N LEU A 143 -0.81 -9.27 -1.36
CA LEU A 143 0.58 -8.82 -1.25
C LEU A 143 1.44 -9.78 -0.43
N ARG A 144 0.95 -10.20 0.74
CA ARG A 144 1.66 -11.15 1.60
C ARG A 144 1.86 -12.51 0.93
N ALA A 145 0.87 -12.98 0.16
CA ALA A 145 0.99 -14.21 -0.62
C ALA A 145 2.13 -14.15 -1.66
N ARG A 146 2.48 -12.96 -2.15
CA ARG A 146 3.62 -12.72 -3.05
C ARG A 146 4.96 -12.52 -2.31
N GLY A 147 4.99 -12.74 -0.99
CA GLY A 147 6.17 -12.52 -0.16
C GLY A 147 6.46 -11.04 0.15
N ILE A 148 5.52 -10.13 -0.11
CA ILE A 148 5.67 -8.71 0.21
C ILE A 148 5.19 -8.48 1.65
N LYS A 149 5.97 -7.74 2.43
CA LYS A 149 5.59 -7.27 3.78
C LYS A 149 5.08 -5.82 3.70
N PRO A 150 3.75 -5.60 3.59
CA PRO A 150 3.21 -4.25 3.56
C PRO A 150 3.29 -3.58 4.93
N ILE A 151 3.69 -2.31 4.94
CA ILE A 151 3.68 -1.44 6.12
C ILE A 151 2.32 -0.75 6.18
N VAL A 152 1.50 -1.13 7.17
CA VAL A 152 0.23 -0.47 7.43
C VAL A 152 0.44 0.65 8.44
N VAL A 153 0.06 1.88 8.06
CA VAL A 153 0.10 3.06 8.92
C VAL A 153 -1.32 3.54 9.16
N LEU A 154 -1.77 3.48 10.41
CA LEU A 154 -3.11 3.94 10.77
C LEU A 154 -3.13 5.42 11.12
N HIS A 155 -4.22 6.08 10.77
CA HIS A 155 -4.47 7.47 11.20
C HIS A 155 -4.36 7.63 12.72
N SER A 156 -4.88 6.68 13.50
CA SER A 156 -4.84 6.72 14.97
C SER A 156 -3.43 6.63 15.55
N GLU A 157 -2.54 5.86 14.92
CA GLU A 157 -1.14 5.77 15.33
C GLU A 157 -0.43 7.11 15.09
N LEU A 158 -0.68 7.73 13.93
CA LEU A 158 -0.14 9.05 13.63
C LEU A 158 -0.71 10.14 14.53
N GLY A 159 -1.99 10.08 14.85
CA GLY A 159 -2.66 11.04 15.73
C GLY A 159 -2.16 10.98 17.18
N ALA A 160 -1.68 9.82 17.64
CA ALA A 160 -1.09 9.67 18.97
C ALA A 160 0.32 10.29 19.09
N MET A 161 0.99 10.55 17.96
CA MET A 161 2.34 11.12 17.94
C MET A 161 2.29 12.65 17.82
N SER A 162 2.94 13.34 18.76
CA SER A 162 2.87 14.80 18.89
C SER A 162 3.78 15.55 17.91
N SER A 163 4.94 14.99 17.56
CA SER A 163 5.91 15.65 16.67
C SER A 163 6.08 14.92 15.34
N THR A 164 6.50 15.65 14.31
CA THR A 164 6.92 15.05 13.04
C THR A 164 8.13 14.13 13.20
N ALA A 165 9.05 14.46 14.12
CA ALA A 165 10.23 13.64 14.37
C ALA A 165 9.86 12.24 14.87
N ASP A 166 8.86 12.15 15.77
CA ASP A 166 8.36 10.87 16.28
C ASP A 166 7.69 10.05 15.16
N LYS A 167 6.87 10.71 14.32
CA LYS A 167 6.24 10.07 13.15
C LYS A 167 7.28 9.51 12.17
N LEU A 168 8.37 10.25 11.95
CA LEU A 168 9.48 9.80 11.11
C LEU A 168 10.23 8.61 11.72
N GLN A 169 10.49 8.65 13.03
CA GLN A 169 11.16 7.54 13.72
C GLN A 169 10.29 6.28 13.72
N PHE A 170 8.99 6.42 13.96
CA PHE A 170 8.00 5.34 13.85
C PHE A 170 8.06 4.70 12.46
N LEU A 171 7.99 5.50 11.41
CA LEU A 171 7.99 4.98 10.04
C LEU A 171 9.32 4.30 9.68
N ARG A 172 10.47 4.89 10.06
CA ARG A 172 11.78 4.25 9.87
C ARG A 172 11.89 2.90 10.56
N ARG A 173 11.35 2.78 11.77
CA ARG A 173 11.32 1.50 12.50
C ARG A 173 10.48 0.46 11.77
N ARG A 174 9.26 0.82 11.36
CA ARG A 174 8.37 -0.05 10.58
C ARG A 174 9.02 -0.53 9.27
N ILE A 175 9.79 0.35 8.63
CA ILE A 175 10.54 0.03 7.40
C ILE A 175 11.62 -1.01 7.70
N LEU A 176 12.39 -0.86 8.78
CA LEU A 176 13.41 -1.84 9.18
C LEU A 176 12.81 -3.21 9.51
N ASP A 177 11.67 -3.22 10.20
CA ASP A 177 10.97 -4.47 10.56
C ASP A 177 10.40 -5.21 9.32
N SER A 178 10.20 -4.48 8.22
CA SER A 178 9.61 -4.99 6.97
C SER A 178 10.64 -5.29 5.87
N ALA A 179 11.90 -4.87 6.04
CA ALA A 179 13.03 -5.22 5.18
C ALA A 179 13.42 -6.70 5.37
#